data_AF-A0A927T2I9-F1
#
_entry.id   AF-A0A927T2I9-F1
#
_cell.length_a   1.000
_cell.length_b   1.000
_cell.length_c   1.000
_cell.angle_alpha   90.00
_cell.angle_beta   90.00
_cell.angle_gamma   90.00
#
_symmetry.space_group_name_H-M   'P 1'
#
loop_
_entity.id
_entity.type
_entity.pdbx_description
1 polymer ?
#
loop_
_entity_poly.entity_id
_entity_poly.type
_entity_poly.pdbx_seq_one_letter_code
_entity_poly.pdbx_strand_id
1 'polypeptide(L)'
;MKYLILLIITIILFKFIFRINIKKIKKQTENQELSEITKRFPEDIEIAKEMLKKLNNENVKIEQAKDTGTSLYIAVTNKIIIADMKNNYSRIQTIAHECLHSKQDKRLQIFNFVISNINLLYFVIITILTVFKIINNIELPLFIFMILGIIQFSVRSFLEIDAMTKSKYLAKDYIENKKLCSKEEENKLLEEYDKINKIGIPFVIDNLLNSILIKSVIYILISIII
;
A
#
# COMPACT_ATOMS: atom_id res chain seq x y z
N MET A 1 2.04 -14.30 -28.68
CA MET A 1 1.83 -15.55 -27.91
C MET A 1 2.97 -15.92 -26.96
N LYS A 2 4.24 -15.98 -27.38
CA LYS A 2 5.37 -16.40 -26.49
C LYS A 2 5.48 -15.56 -25.20
N TYR A 3 5.40 -14.23 -25.30
CA TYR A 3 5.45 -13.32 -24.15
C TYR A 3 4.27 -13.48 -23.17
N LEU A 4 3.08 -13.82 -23.69
CA LEU A 4 1.88 -14.02 -22.87
C LEU A 4 2.04 -15.22 -21.93
N ILE A 5 2.54 -16.34 -22.45
CA ILE A 5 2.80 -17.57 -21.67
C ILE A 5 3.83 -17.28 -20.58
N LEU A 6 4.92 -16.57 -20.93
CA LEU A 6 5.95 -16.20 -19.97
C LEU A 6 5.38 -15.36 -18.82
N LEU A 7 4.59 -14.32 -19.12
CA LEU A 7 3.99 -13.47 -18.09
C LEU A 7 3.04 -14.24 -17.16
N ILE A 8 2.23 -15.15 -17.71
CA ILE A 8 1.33 -15.98 -16.90
C ILE A 8 2.13 -16.90 -15.97
N ILE A 9 3.20 -17.54 -16.47
CA ILE A 9 4.09 -18.36 -15.65
C ILE A 9 4.74 -17.51 -14.55
N THR A 10 5.20 -16.31 -14.86
CA THR A 10 5.79 -15.38 -13.88
C THR A 10 4.80 -15.01 -12.76
N ILE A 11 3.54 -14.70 -13.09
CA ILE A 11 2.49 -14.42 -12.10
C ILE A 11 2.27 -15.62 -11.17
N ILE A 12 2.21 -16.83 -11.72
CA ILE A 12 2.02 -18.06 -10.93
C ILE A 12 3.22 -18.31 -10.01
N LEU A 13 4.44 -18.12 -10.51
CA LEU A 13 5.68 -18.27 -9.74
C LEU A 13 5.71 -17.29 -8.55
N PHE A 14 5.41 -16.01 -8.77
CA PHE A 14 5.42 -15.03 -7.67
C PHE A 14 4.42 -15.38 -6.57
N LYS A 15 3.20 -15.80 -6.95
CA LYS A 15 2.20 -16.26 -5.97
C LYS A 15 2.70 -17.41 -5.09
N PHE A 16 3.47 -18.33 -5.66
CA PHE A 16 4.09 -19.44 -4.93
C PHE A 16 5.25 -18.97 -4.03
N ILE A 17 6.14 -18.14 -4.56
CA ILE A 17 7.32 -17.60 -3.84
C ILE A 17 6.89 -16.81 -2.60
N PHE A 18 5.94 -15.89 -2.75
CA PHE A 18 5.47 -15.06 -1.64
C PHE A 18 4.51 -15.78 -0.69
N ARG A 19 4.15 -17.05 -0.98
CA ARG A 19 3.26 -17.90 -0.15
C ARG A 19 1.96 -17.19 0.24
N ILE A 20 1.40 -16.40 -0.67
CA ILE A 20 0.26 -15.53 -0.36
C ILE A 20 -1.01 -16.36 -0.17
N ASN A 21 -1.57 -16.28 1.04
CA ASN A 21 -2.84 -16.91 1.37
C ASN A 21 -3.86 -15.86 1.80
N ILE A 22 -4.64 -15.38 0.83
CA ILE A 22 -5.68 -14.35 1.02
C ILE A 22 -6.69 -14.76 2.12
N LYS A 23 -6.97 -16.06 2.29
CA LYS A 23 -7.87 -16.56 3.35
C LYS A 23 -7.28 -16.37 4.75
N LYS A 24 -5.95 -16.43 4.91
CA LYS A 24 -5.29 -16.15 6.20
C LYS A 24 -5.33 -14.66 6.55
N ILE A 25 -5.14 -13.79 5.54
CA ILE A 25 -5.18 -12.33 5.70
C ILE A 25 -6.56 -11.86 6.19
N LYS A 26 -7.63 -12.35 5.57
CA LYS A 26 -9.01 -11.99 5.96
C LYS A 26 -9.41 -12.50 7.35
N LYS A 27 -8.89 -13.65 7.79
CA LYS A 27 -9.20 -14.19 9.13
C LYS A 27 -8.48 -13.46 10.26
N GLN A 28 -7.33 -12.84 9.98
CA GLN A 28 -6.57 -12.12 11.00
C GLN A 28 -7.11 -10.71 11.26
N THR A 29 -7.89 -10.14 10.35
CA THR A 29 -8.43 -8.77 10.50
C THR A 29 -9.62 -8.68 11.45
N GLU A 30 -10.19 -9.82 11.87
CA GLU A 30 -11.33 -9.89 12.79
C GLU A 30 -10.88 -10.44 14.15
N ASN A 31 -10.40 -9.56 15.04
CA ASN A 31 -10.18 -9.89 16.44
C ASN A 31 -10.96 -8.91 17.34
N GLN A 32 -12.13 -9.36 17.82
CA GLN A 32 -13.02 -8.54 18.64
C GLN A 32 -12.38 -8.16 19.98
N GLU A 33 -11.66 -9.08 20.64
CA GLU A 33 -10.97 -8.81 21.92
C GLU A 33 -9.98 -7.66 21.78
N LEU A 34 -9.14 -7.70 20.74
CA LEU A 34 -8.16 -6.64 20.48
C LEU A 34 -8.81 -5.32 20.02
N SER A 35 -9.94 -5.41 19.34
CA SER A 35 -10.69 -4.22 18.93
C SER A 35 -11.30 -3.49 20.13
N GLU A 36 -11.75 -4.22 21.17
CA GLU A 36 -12.19 -3.62 22.42
C GLU A 36 -11.05 -2.92 23.17
N ILE A 37 -9.83 -3.46 23.11
CA ILE A 37 -8.64 -2.80 23.68
C ILE A 37 -8.37 -1.49 22.93
N THR A 38 -8.34 -1.53 21.59
CA THR A 38 -8.03 -0.32 20.82
C THR A 38 -9.11 0.74 20.92
N LYS A 39 -10.37 0.40 21.17
CA LYS A 39 -11.46 1.38 21.41
C LYS A 39 -11.25 2.29 22.63
N ARG A 40 -10.41 1.89 23.60
CA ARG A 40 -10.07 2.74 24.76
C ARG A 40 -9.19 3.93 24.38
N PHE A 41 -8.51 3.85 23.24
CA PHE A 41 -7.68 4.94 22.73
C PHE A 41 -8.54 6.05 22.13
N PRO A 42 -8.00 7.27 22.00
CA PRO A 42 -8.71 8.41 21.42
C PRO A 42 -9.25 8.17 19.99
N GLU A 43 -9.99 9.15 19.48
CA GLU A 43 -10.48 9.12 18.10
C GLU A 43 -9.32 9.18 17.10
N ASP A 44 -9.53 8.62 15.90
CA ASP A 44 -8.45 8.38 14.93
C ASP A 44 -7.70 9.67 14.52
N ILE A 45 -8.42 10.80 14.43
CA ILE A 45 -7.82 12.12 14.15
C ILE A 45 -6.87 12.55 15.28
N GLU A 46 -7.24 12.31 16.54
CA GLU A 46 -6.44 12.72 17.70
C GLU A 46 -5.16 11.90 17.78
N ILE A 47 -5.26 10.58 17.56
CA ILE A 47 -4.10 9.68 17.45
C ILE A 47 -3.13 10.21 16.38
N ALA A 48 -3.64 10.56 15.19
CA ALA A 48 -2.81 11.07 14.10
C ALA A 48 -2.12 12.39 14.46
N LYS A 49 -2.84 13.36 15.05
CA LYS A 49 -2.26 14.65 15.47
C LYS A 49 -1.10 14.46 16.46
N GLU A 50 -1.28 13.58 17.44
CA GLU A 50 -0.26 13.32 18.45
C GLU A 50 0.95 12.59 17.88
N MET A 51 0.73 11.61 17.01
CA MET A 51 1.83 10.93 16.30
C MET A 51 2.61 11.91 15.40
N LEU A 52 1.93 12.78 14.67
CA LEU A 52 2.58 13.80 13.84
C LEU A 52 3.39 14.79 14.66
N LYS A 53 2.86 15.23 15.82
CA LYS A 53 3.59 16.07 16.76
C LYS A 53 4.88 15.38 17.23
N LYS A 54 4.81 14.08 17.55
CA LYS A 54 5.97 13.28 17.92
C LYS A 54 7.00 13.14 16.81
N LEU A 55 6.56 13.08 15.55
CA LEU A 55 7.42 13.06 14.36
C LEU A 55 7.94 14.44 13.95
N ASN A 56 7.62 15.50 14.72
CA ASN A 56 7.88 16.90 14.39
C ASN A 56 7.38 17.23 12.97
N ASN A 57 6.12 16.88 12.67
CA ASN A 57 5.51 17.00 11.33
C ASN A 57 4.06 17.52 11.36
N GLU A 58 3.80 18.59 12.11
CA GLU A 58 2.45 19.14 12.35
C GLU A 58 1.86 19.90 11.15
N ASN A 59 2.62 20.11 10.08
CA ASN A 59 2.16 20.82 8.88
C ASN A 59 1.24 19.99 7.98
N VAL A 60 1.04 18.71 8.29
CA VAL A 60 0.22 17.76 7.53
C VAL A 60 -1.25 17.97 7.87
N LYS A 61 -2.08 18.12 6.84
CA LYS A 61 -3.53 18.24 7.00
C LYS A 61 -4.12 16.87 7.32
N ILE A 62 -5.03 16.79 8.28
CA ILE A 62 -5.77 15.55 8.59
C ILE A 62 -7.24 15.76 8.26
N GLU A 63 -7.80 14.85 7.47
CA GLU A 63 -9.23 14.82 7.14
C GLU A 63 -9.79 13.42 7.43
N GLN A 64 -11.02 13.37 7.94
CA GLN A 64 -11.72 12.12 8.14
C GLN A 64 -12.66 11.86 6.97
N ALA A 65 -12.52 10.70 6.34
CA ALA A 65 -13.43 10.28 5.30
C ALA A 65 -14.53 9.39 5.91
N LYS A 66 -15.78 9.85 5.83
CA LYS A 66 -16.95 9.13 6.36
C LYS A 66 -17.32 7.90 5.52
N ASP A 67 -16.94 7.87 4.24
CA ASP A 67 -17.44 6.90 3.26
C ASP A 67 -16.36 6.01 2.62
N THR A 68 -15.07 6.24 2.91
CA THR A 68 -13.98 5.42 2.36
C THR A 68 -13.41 4.50 3.42
N GLY A 69 -13.37 3.19 3.17
CA GLY A 69 -12.79 2.20 4.09
C GLY A 69 -11.26 2.13 4.08
N THR A 70 -10.56 3.18 3.63
CA THR A 70 -9.09 3.18 3.49
C THR A 70 -8.51 4.51 3.90
N SER A 71 -7.50 4.47 4.77
CA SER A 71 -6.67 5.63 5.13
C SER A 71 -5.53 5.77 4.13
N LEU A 72 -5.14 7.01 3.79
CA LEU A 72 -4.09 7.30 2.82
C LEU A 72 -3.45 8.67 3.04
N TYR A 73 -2.13 8.72 2.98
CA TYR A 73 -1.35 9.94 2.82
C TYR A 73 -1.20 10.35 1.35
N ILE A 74 -1.53 11.61 1.06
CA ILE A 74 -1.43 12.24 -0.25
C ILE A 74 -0.33 13.29 -0.23
N ALA A 75 0.81 12.95 -0.84
CA ALA A 75 2.01 13.78 -0.85
C ALA A 75 1.85 15.14 -1.54
N VAL A 76 1.08 15.19 -2.63
CA VAL A 76 0.86 16.43 -3.40
C VAL A 76 0.09 17.50 -2.62
N THR A 77 -0.84 17.08 -1.75
CA THR A 77 -1.64 17.99 -0.92
C THR A 77 -1.15 18.06 0.54
N ASN A 78 -0.08 17.33 0.88
CA ASN A 78 0.40 17.14 2.25
C ASN A 78 -0.75 16.81 3.23
N LYS A 79 -1.54 15.78 2.89
CA LYS A 79 -2.80 15.46 3.56
C LYS A 79 -2.88 13.99 3.91
N ILE A 80 -3.27 13.65 5.13
CA ILE A 80 -3.68 12.30 5.54
C ILE A 80 -5.21 12.26 5.55
N ILE A 81 -5.77 11.34 4.78
CA ILE A 81 -7.18 10.96 4.86
C ILE A 81 -7.27 9.74 5.76
N ILE A 82 -8.11 9.79 6.79
CA ILE A 82 -8.31 8.70 7.74
C ILE A 82 -9.72 8.15 7.58
N ALA A 83 -9.82 6.86 7.31
CA ALA A 83 -11.09 6.13 7.34
C ALA A 83 -11.55 5.92 8.79
N ASP A 84 -12.85 5.78 9.02
CA ASP A 84 -13.34 5.31 10.32
C ASP A 84 -12.90 3.85 10.54
N MET A 85 -11.94 3.67 11.45
CA MET A 85 -11.36 2.36 11.78
C MET A 85 -11.64 1.97 13.22
N LYS A 86 -12.65 2.55 13.88
CA LYS A 86 -12.90 2.36 15.31
C LYS A 86 -13.10 0.91 15.73
N ASN A 87 -13.59 0.07 14.82
CA ASN A 87 -13.79 -1.37 15.04
C ASN A 87 -12.63 -2.25 14.57
N ASN A 88 -11.49 -1.68 14.21
CA ASN A 88 -10.32 -2.41 13.75
C ASN A 88 -9.17 -2.28 14.76
N TYR A 89 -8.69 -3.41 15.27
CA TYR A 89 -7.55 -3.44 16.20
C TYR A 89 -6.24 -2.94 15.58
N SER A 90 -6.10 -2.96 14.24
CA SER A 90 -4.92 -2.42 13.56
C SER A 90 -4.96 -0.90 13.36
N ARG A 91 -6.03 -0.20 13.79
CA ARG A 91 -6.20 1.24 13.56
C ARG A 91 -5.00 2.10 13.97
N ILE A 92 -4.41 1.83 15.12
CA ILE A 92 -3.26 2.60 15.65
C ILE A 92 -2.04 2.39 14.75
N GLN A 93 -1.78 1.16 14.32
CA GLN A 93 -0.70 0.83 13.39
C GLN A 93 -0.93 1.46 12.01
N THR A 94 -2.16 1.42 11.50
CA THR A 94 -2.51 2.03 10.21
C THR A 94 -2.34 3.55 10.25
N ILE A 95 -2.77 4.22 11.31
CA ILE A 95 -2.55 5.66 11.48
C ILE A 95 -1.05 5.97 11.55
N ALA A 96 -0.27 5.17 12.29
CA ALA A 96 1.18 5.30 12.36
C ALA A 96 1.84 5.16 10.98
N HIS A 97 1.38 4.21 10.16
CA HIS A 97 1.84 4.01 8.79
C HIS A 97 1.62 5.25 7.92
N GLU A 98 0.42 5.85 7.93
CA GLU A 98 0.15 7.08 7.18
C GLU A 98 0.94 8.29 7.70
N CYS A 99 1.12 8.40 9.03
CA CYS A 99 1.96 9.43 9.63
C CYS A 99 3.41 9.29 9.18
N LEU A 100 3.93 8.07 9.08
CA LEU A 100 5.29 7.81 8.58
C LEU A 100 5.44 8.15 7.11
N HIS A 101 4.45 7.85 6.27
CA HIS A 101 4.43 8.28 4.87
C HIS A 101 4.57 9.80 4.72
N SER A 102 3.98 10.57 5.64
CA SER A 102 4.11 12.02 5.65
C SER A 102 5.50 12.54 6.03
N LYS A 103 6.31 11.72 6.72
CA LYS A 103 7.66 12.06 7.15
C LYS A 103 8.76 11.58 6.19
N GLN A 104 8.44 10.61 5.33
CA GLN A 104 9.34 10.10 4.30
C GLN A 104 9.83 11.19 3.36
N ASP A 105 10.88 10.88 2.60
CA ASP A 105 11.46 11.82 1.63
C ASP A 105 10.38 12.30 0.64
N LYS A 106 10.12 13.61 0.67
CA LYS A 106 9.07 14.23 -0.14
C LYS A 106 9.39 14.16 -1.64
N ARG A 107 10.66 14.17 -2.04
CA ARG A 107 11.04 14.02 -3.46
C ARG A 107 10.66 12.62 -3.94
N LEU A 108 10.93 11.59 -3.14
CA LEU A 108 10.58 10.21 -3.47
C LEU A 108 9.07 9.98 -3.53
N GLN A 109 8.32 10.56 -2.58
CA GLN A 109 6.86 10.49 -2.57
C GLN A 109 6.21 11.19 -3.79
N ILE A 110 6.70 12.38 -4.13
CA ILE A 110 6.24 13.09 -5.33
C ILE A 110 6.64 12.35 -6.60
N PHE A 111 7.86 11.80 -6.67
CA PHE A 111 8.29 10.97 -7.78
C PHE A 111 7.39 9.75 -7.95
N ASN A 112 7.05 9.04 -6.87
CA ASN A 112 6.12 7.90 -6.88
C ASN A 112 4.75 8.29 -7.45
N PHE A 113 4.22 9.46 -7.04
CA PHE A 113 2.98 9.99 -7.58
C PHE A 113 3.09 10.27 -9.08
N VAL A 114 4.13 10.96 -9.52
CA VAL A 114 4.35 11.32 -10.93
C VAL A 114 4.53 10.07 -11.80
N ILE A 115 5.42 9.15 -11.45
CA ILE A 115 5.68 7.95 -12.24
C ILE A 115 4.44 7.04 -12.32
N SER A 116 3.66 6.96 -11.24
CA SER A 116 2.41 6.18 -11.24
C SER A 116 1.40 6.72 -12.25
N ASN A 117 1.27 8.05 -12.36
CA ASN A 117 0.39 8.69 -13.33
C ASN A 117 0.94 8.60 -14.76
N ILE A 118 2.25 8.77 -14.96
CA ILE A 118 2.90 8.57 -16.26
C ILE A 118 2.66 7.15 -16.77
N ASN A 119 2.83 6.13 -15.90
CA ASN A 119 2.62 4.73 -16.28
C ASN A 119 1.18 4.45 -16.67
N LEU A 120 0.22 5.00 -15.93
CA LEU A 120 -1.20 4.84 -16.25
C LEU A 120 -1.54 5.51 -17.58
N LEU A 121 -1.09 6.75 -17.79
CA LEU A 121 -1.34 7.50 -19.02
C LEU A 121 -0.69 6.80 -20.22
N TYR A 122 0.57 6.36 -20.08
CA TYR A 122 1.28 5.62 -21.11
C TYR A 122 0.54 4.35 -21.51
N PHE A 123 0.08 3.55 -20.52
CA PHE A 123 -0.72 2.35 -20.76
C PHE A 123 -1.99 2.64 -21.56
N VAL A 124 -2.74 3.69 -21.21
CA VAL A 124 -3.96 4.09 -21.92
C VAL A 124 -3.63 4.51 -23.35
N ILE A 125 -2.60 5.33 -23.55
CA ILE A 125 -2.21 5.81 -24.89
C ILE A 125 -1.80 4.65 -25.79
N ILE A 126 -0.89 3.77 -25.36
CA ILE A 126 -0.44 2.65 -26.20
C ILE A 126 -1.59 1.71 -26.54
N THR A 127 -2.52 1.51 -25.60
CA THR A 127 -3.72 0.68 -25.82
C THR A 127 -4.61 1.28 -26.89
N ILE A 128 -4.93 2.58 -26.79
CA ILE A 128 -5.73 3.29 -27.80
C ILE A 128 -5.05 3.24 -29.17
N LEU A 129 -3.76 3.56 -29.26
CA LEU A 129 -3.02 3.56 -30.53
C LEU A 129 -2.96 2.15 -31.17
N THR A 130 -2.93 1.10 -30.35
CA THR A 130 -2.97 -0.29 -30.83
C THR A 130 -4.36 -0.63 -31.39
N VAL A 131 -5.43 -0.19 -30.70
CA VAL A 131 -6.81 -0.39 -31.16
C VAL A 131 -7.07 0.26 -32.51
N PHE A 132 -6.51 1.44 -32.74
CA PHE A 132 -6.59 2.15 -34.03
C PHE A 132 -5.59 1.65 -35.09
N LYS A 133 -4.85 0.56 -34.83
CA LYS A 133 -3.83 -0.01 -35.73
C LYS A 133 -2.74 0.98 -36.15
N ILE A 134 -2.48 1.99 -35.32
CA ILE A 134 -1.37 2.93 -35.50
C ILE A 134 -0.07 2.25 -35.05
N ILE A 135 -0.13 1.50 -33.95
CA ILE A 135 0.98 0.65 -33.48
C ILE A 135 0.81 -0.75 -34.05
N ASN A 136 1.69 -1.13 -34.97
CA ASN A 136 1.71 -2.47 -35.55
C ASN A 136 2.69 -3.42 -34.84
N ASN A 137 3.75 -2.87 -34.23
CA ASN A 137 4.72 -3.64 -33.44
C ASN A 137 4.55 -3.33 -31.94
N ILE A 138 4.05 -4.31 -31.20
CA ILE A 138 3.77 -4.19 -29.76
C ILE A 138 5.00 -4.32 -28.86
N GLU A 139 6.12 -4.83 -29.37
CA GLU A 139 7.29 -5.20 -28.54
C GLU A 139 7.94 -3.99 -27.88
N LEU A 140 8.20 -2.93 -28.66
CA LEU A 140 8.82 -1.71 -28.13
C LEU A 140 7.92 -1.00 -27.11
N PRO A 141 6.62 -0.75 -27.38
CA PRO A 141 5.71 -0.18 -26.38
C PRO A 141 5.63 -0.99 -25.10
N LEU A 142 5.57 -2.33 -25.20
CA LEU A 142 5.53 -3.23 -24.06
C LEU A 142 6.84 -3.19 -23.26
N PHE A 143 8.00 -3.17 -23.92
CA PHE A 143 9.30 -3.08 -23.27
C PHE A 143 9.46 -1.78 -22.47
N ILE A 144 9.08 -0.65 -23.08
CA ILE A 144 9.07 0.65 -22.39
C ILE A 144 8.12 0.61 -21.18
N PHE A 145 6.91 0.05 -21.35
CA PHE A 145 5.95 -0.08 -20.25
C PHE A 145 6.51 -0.91 -19.08
N MET A 146 7.20 -2.00 -19.38
CA MET A 146 7.84 -2.86 -18.37
C MET A 146 8.96 -2.13 -17.62
N ILE A 147 9.81 -1.36 -18.31
CA ILE A 147 10.87 -0.55 -17.67
C ILE A 147 10.24 0.46 -16.71
N LEU A 148 9.26 1.23 -17.19
CA LEU A 148 8.61 2.23 -16.34
C LEU A 148 7.86 1.57 -15.17
N GLY A 149 7.29 0.38 -15.39
CA GLY A 149 6.67 -0.44 -14.36
C GLY A 149 7.68 -0.87 -13.28
N ILE A 150 8.88 -1.32 -13.66
CA ILE A 150 9.94 -1.69 -12.72
C ILE A 150 10.37 -0.48 -11.88
N ILE A 151 10.56 0.69 -12.50
CA ILE A 151 10.92 1.92 -11.78
C ILE A 151 9.85 2.28 -10.75
N GLN A 152 8.56 2.25 -11.14
CA GLN A 152 7.45 2.48 -10.24
C GLN A 152 7.40 1.44 -9.11
N PHE A 153 7.57 0.16 -9.43
CA PHE A 153 7.59 -0.93 -8.47
C PHE A 153 8.69 -0.73 -7.43
N SER A 154 9.92 -0.41 -7.86
CA SER A 154 11.06 -0.22 -6.95
C SER A 154 10.81 0.92 -5.97
N VAL A 155 10.37 2.08 -6.46
CA VAL A 155 10.11 3.24 -5.60
C VAL A 155 8.95 2.97 -4.65
N ARG A 156 7.84 2.44 -5.16
CA ARG A 156 6.66 2.20 -4.33
C ARG A 156 6.92 1.14 -3.28
N SER A 157 7.57 0.03 -3.64
CA SER A 157 7.91 -1.03 -2.69
C SER A 157 8.82 -0.52 -1.59
N PHE A 158 9.80 0.34 -1.91
CA PHE A 158 10.66 0.95 -0.90
C PHE A 158 9.85 1.80 0.11
N LEU A 159 8.97 2.68 -0.39
CA LEU A 159 8.13 3.54 0.46
C LEU A 159 7.22 2.73 1.39
N GLU A 160 6.56 1.70 0.85
CA GLU A 160 5.64 0.82 1.60
C GLU A 160 6.39 -0.01 2.64
N ILE A 161 7.48 -0.68 2.27
CA ILE A 161 8.29 -1.50 3.19
C ILE A 161 8.83 -0.66 4.35
N ASP A 162 9.35 0.54 4.05
CA ASP A 162 9.88 1.46 5.06
C ASP A 162 8.79 1.89 6.05
N ALA A 163 7.62 2.30 5.56
CA ALA A 163 6.51 2.73 6.40
C ALA A 163 5.92 1.56 7.22
N MET A 164 5.69 0.39 6.61
CA MET A 164 5.16 -0.79 7.29
C MET A 164 6.10 -1.27 8.41
N THR A 165 7.41 -1.34 8.14
CA THR A 165 8.41 -1.77 9.13
C THR A 165 8.46 -0.82 10.32
N LYS A 166 8.42 0.50 10.07
CA LYS A 166 8.49 1.52 11.13
C LYS A 166 7.17 1.72 11.89
N SER A 167 6.02 1.45 11.25
CA SER A 167 4.68 1.70 11.82
C SER A 167 4.45 1.02 13.15
N LYS A 168 4.91 -0.23 13.30
CA LYS A 168 4.80 -0.99 14.56
C LYS A 168 5.51 -0.28 15.70
N TYR A 169 6.72 0.22 15.47
CA TYR A 169 7.52 0.88 16.51
C TYR A 169 6.91 2.20 16.94
N LEU A 170 6.41 3.00 15.98
CA LEU A 170 5.69 4.23 16.29
C LEU A 170 4.38 3.95 17.04
N ALA A 171 3.63 2.92 16.65
CA ALA A 171 2.42 2.49 17.34
C ALA A 171 2.72 2.00 18.76
N LYS A 172 3.76 1.19 18.94
CA LYS A 172 4.22 0.73 20.26
C LYS A 172 4.51 1.92 21.17
N ASP A 173 5.39 2.80 20.71
CA ASP A 173 5.83 3.96 21.47
C ASP A 173 4.65 4.91 21.77
N TYR A 174 3.66 5.02 20.89
CA TYR A 174 2.41 5.73 21.18
C TYR A 174 1.58 5.04 22.30
N ILE A 175 1.40 3.72 22.22
CA ILE A 175 0.63 2.93 23.18
C ILE A 175 1.26 3.01 24.58
N GLU A 176 2.58 2.81 24.69
CA GLU A 176 3.33 2.86 25.95
C GLU A 176 3.19 4.23 26.65
N ASN A 177 3.20 5.32 25.88
CA ASN A 177 3.08 6.67 26.42
C ASN A 177 1.66 6.99 26.91
N LYS A 178 0.64 6.41 26.29
CA LYS A 178 -0.77 6.65 26.66
C LYS A 178 -1.21 5.92 27.92
N LYS A 179 -0.61 4.77 28.23
CA LYS A 179 -0.93 3.96 29.43
C LYS A 179 -2.43 3.64 29.58
N LEU A 180 -3.12 3.42 28.45
CA LEU A 180 -4.56 3.12 28.39
C LEU A 180 -4.88 1.61 28.36
N CYS A 181 -3.85 0.77 28.29
CA CYS A 181 -3.96 -0.69 28.33
C CYS A 181 -2.88 -1.29 29.24
N SER A 182 -3.10 -2.53 29.67
CA SER A 182 -2.11 -3.28 30.44
C SER A 182 -0.92 -3.70 29.56
N LYS A 183 0.20 -4.04 30.19
CA LYS A 183 1.39 -4.54 29.46
C LYS A 183 1.13 -5.87 28.75
N GLU A 184 0.20 -6.67 29.26
CA GLU A 184 -0.22 -7.92 28.61
C GLU A 184 -1.06 -7.63 27.36
N GLU A 185 -2.01 -6.69 27.45
CA GLU A 185 -2.83 -6.24 26.32
C GLU A 185 -1.98 -5.60 25.22
N GLU A 186 -0.98 -4.79 25.59
CA GLU A 186 -0.01 -4.21 24.67
C GLU A 186 0.77 -5.30 23.92
N ASN A 187 1.33 -6.28 24.63
CA ASN A 187 2.09 -7.36 24.01
C ASN A 187 1.24 -8.15 23.01
N LYS A 188 -0.02 -8.46 23.35
CA LYS A 188 -0.97 -9.13 22.44
C LYS A 188 -1.21 -8.32 21.16
N LEU A 189 -1.39 -6.99 21.27
CA LEU A 189 -1.52 -6.11 20.10
C LEU A 189 -0.26 -6.12 19.22
N LEU A 190 0.91 -6.00 19.83
CA LEU A 190 2.19 -5.97 19.11
C LEU A 190 2.51 -7.29 18.40
N GLU A 191 2.12 -8.43 18.98
CA GLU A 191 2.22 -9.73 18.33
C GLU A 191 1.34 -9.84 17.08
N GLU A 192 0.11 -9.31 17.12
CA GLU A 192 -0.72 -9.25 15.92
C GLU A 192 -0.17 -8.27 14.88
N TYR A 193 0.41 -7.14 15.29
CA TYR A 193 1.08 -6.21 14.36
C TYR A 193 2.27 -6.88 13.65
N ASP A 194 3.00 -7.75 14.33
CA ASP A 194 4.05 -8.59 13.69
C ASP A 194 3.47 -9.57 12.68
N LYS A 195 2.37 -10.23 13.02
CA LYS A 195 1.68 -11.16 12.11
C LYS A 195 1.16 -10.42 10.88
N ILE A 196 0.58 -9.23 11.06
CA ILE A 196 0.15 -8.35 9.97
C ILE A 196 1.36 -8.01 9.09
N ASN A 197 2.47 -7.53 9.64
CA ASN A 197 3.64 -7.14 8.84
C ASN A 197 4.26 -8.33 8.09
N LYS A 198 4.36 -9.49 8.74
CA LYS A 198 4.94 -10.71 8.15
C LYS A 198 4.18 -11.20 6.91
N ILE A 199 2.89 -10.92 6.82
CA ILE A 199 2.04 -11.32 5.70
C ILE A 199 1.79 -10.15 4.74
N GLY A 200 1.56 -8.97 5.30
CA GLY A 200 1.25 -7.74 4.59
C GLY A 200 2.39 -7.28 3.69
N ILE A 201 3.64 -7.30 4.16
CA ILE A 201 4.79 -6.85 3.35
C ILE A 201 4.93 -7.71 2.07
N PRO A 202 5.03 -9.05 2.14
CA PRO A 202 5.05 -9.89 0.94
C PRO A 202 3.82 -9.69 0.04
N PHE A 203 2.64 -9.53 0.64
CA PHE A 203 1.41 -9.30 -0.11
C PHE A 203 1.42 -7.98 -0.89
N VAL A 204 1.86 -6.88 -0.29
CA VAL A 204 1.96 -5.58 -0.97
C VAL A 204 2.95 -5.66 -2.13
N ILE A 205 4.11 -6.28 -1.93
CA ILE A 205 5.12 -6.46 -3.00
C ILE A 205 4.56 -7.25 -4.17
N ASP A 206 3.92 -8.40 -3.92
CA ASP A 206 3.29 -9.21 -4.95
C ASP A 206 2.15 -8.49 -5.66
N ASN A 207 1.30 -7.78 -4.92
CA ASN A 207 0.20 -7.01 -5.50
C ASN A 207 0.72 -5.91 -6.44
N LEU A 208 1.82 -5.23 -6.06
CA LEU A 208 2.46 -4.23 -6.92
C LEU A 208 3.03 -4.87 -8.19
N LEU A 209 3.74 -5.99 -8.09
CA LEU A 209 4.24 -6.73 -9.26
C LEU A 209 3.11 -7.18 -10.19
N ASN A 210 2.10 -7.83 -9.63
CA ASN A 210 0.96 -8.36 -10.38
C ASN A 210 0.18 -7.23 -11.07
N SER A 211 0.09 -6.03 -10.46
CA SER A 211 -0.56 -4.88 -11.10
C SER A 211 0.09 -4.46 -12.42
N ILE A 212 1.40 -4.66 -12.56
CA ILE A 212 2.16 -4.37 -13.80
C ILE A 212 2.00 -5.52 -14.78
N LEU A 213 2.21 -6.76 -14.32
CA LEU A 213 2.15 -7.96 -15.17
C LEU A 213 0.75 -8.16 -15.78
N ILE A 214 -0.31 -7.93 -15.00
CA ILE A 214 -1.70 -8.05 -15.48
C ILE A 214 -1.99 -7.02 -16.57
N LYS A 215 -1.56 -5.76 -16.40
CA LYS A 215 -1.71 -4.73 -17.44
C LYS A 215 -0.98 -5.13 -18.73
N SER A 216 0.24 -5.67 -18.61
CA SER A 216 0.99 -6.20 -19.75
C SER A 216 0.26 -7.35 -20.45
N VAL A 217 -0.35 -8.27 -19.68
CA VAL A 217 -1.19 -9.35 -20.23
C VAL A 217 -2.40 -8.79 -20.97
N ILE A 218 -3.11 -7.83 -20.39
CA ILE A 218 -4.28 -7.16 -21.01
C ILE A 218 -3.87 -6.52 -22.33
N TYR A 219 -2.77 -5.76 -22.35
CA TYR A 219 -2.29 -5.11 -23.57
C TYR A 219 -1.97 -6.11 -24.69
N ILE A 220 -1.29 -7.22 -24.36
CA ILE A 220 -1.01 -8.28 -25.33
C ILE A 220 -2.30 -8.92 -25.84
N LEU A 221 -3.28 -9.19 -24.97
CA LEU A 221 -4.56 -9.78 -25.39
C LEU A 221 -5.31 -8.87 -26.36
N ILE A 222 -5.37 -7.56 -26.09
CA ILE A 222 -5.98 -6.57 -26.99
C ILE A 222 -5.30 -6.59 -28.36
N SER A 223 -3.97 -6.64 -28.39
CA SER A 223 -3.21 -6.68 -29.65
C SER A 223 -3.40 -7.95 -30.48
N ILE A 224 -3.80 -9.07 -29.85
CA ILE A 224 -4.07 -10.33 -30.56
C ILE A 224 -5.46 -10.32 -31.21
N ILE A 225 -6.41 -9.59 -30.61
CA ILE A 225 -7.81 -9.54 -31.07
C ILE A 225 -7.99 -8.63 -32.29
N ILE A 226 -7.13 -7.60 -32.43
CA ILE A 226 -7.28 -6.48 -33.37
C ILE A 226 -6.41 -6.67 -34.62
#